data_AF-A0A1J3E3E7-F1
#
_entry.id   AF-A0A1J3E3E7-F1
#
_cell.length_a   1.000
_cell.length_b   1.000
_cell.length_c   1.000
_cell.angle_alpha   90.00
_cell.angle_beta   90.00
_cell.angle_gamma   90.00
#
_symmetry.space_group_name_H-M   'P 1'
#
loop_
_entity.id
_entity.type
_entity.pdbx_description
1 polymer ?
#
loop_
_entity_poly.entity_id
_entity_poly.type
_entity_poly.pdbx_seq_one_letter_code
_entity_poly.pdbx_strand_id
1 'polypeptide(L)'
;NPGKWWDNRSGKRNAKAPDFKHKETGEVLWMTSSPSWVQSELPPLKNNEERPIIANWPNSVSQPMSKPQIREEFWKDLIQNPGKWWDNRSGKRNAKAPDFKHKETGEVLWMTSSPSWVQSELPPLK
;
A
#
# COMPACT_ATOMS: atom_id res chain seq x y z
N ASN A 1 2.15 20.33 -18.96
CA ASN A 1 3.33 20.15 -18.11
C ASN A 1 2.90 19.47 -16.80
N PRO A 2 3.09 18.14 -16.66
CA PRO A 2 2.55 17.34 -15.54
C PRO A 2 3.09 17.76 -14.17
N GLY A 3 4.22 18.47 -14.09
CA GLY A 3 4.76 18.98 -12.83
C GLY A 3 3.89 20.05 -12.15
N LYS A 4 2.94 20.66 -12.87
CA LYS A 4 2.08 21.75 -12.37
C LYS A 4 0.80 21.28 -11.67
N TRP A 5 0.53 19.98 -11.66
CA TRP A 5 -0.70 19.42 -11.10
C TRP A 5 -0.40 18.45 -9.95
N TRP A 6 -1.24 18.45 -8.93
CA TRP A 6 -1.36 17.36 -7.96
C TRP A 6 -2.26 16.27 -8.54
N ASP A 7 -1.79 15.02 -8.58
CA ASP A 7 -2.60 13.85 -8.92
C ASP A 7 -3.14 13.21 -7.63
N ASN A 8 -4.45 13.35 -7.41
CA ASN A 8 -5.13 12.87 -6.21
C ASN A 8 -5.97 11.62 -6.48
N ARG A 9 -5.88 11.03 -7.68
CA ARG A 9 -6.77 9.96 -8.13
C ARG A 9 -6.74 8.73 -7.21
N SER A 10 -5.59 8.38 -6.64
CA SER A 10 -5.46 7.21 -5.74
C SER A 10 -5.86 7.48 -4.29
N GLY A 11 -5.81 8.72 -3.82
CA GLY A 11 -6.07 9.05 -2.41
C GLY A 11 -7.53 9.42 -2.12
N LYS A 12 -8.38 9.41 -3.14
CA LYS A 12 -9.71 10.00 -3.12
C LYS A 12 -10.67 9.13 -2.30
N ARG A 13 -11.02 9.62 -1.10
CA ARG A 13 -12.03 9.00 -0.22
C ARG A 13 -13.48 9.44 -0.54
N ASN A 14 -13.65 10.42 -1.42
CA ASN A 14 -14.94 11.03 -1.75
C ASN A 14 -15.02 11.30 -3.25
N ALA A 15 -16.05 10.76 -3.91
CA ALA A 15 -16.30 10.93 -5.36
C ALA A 15 -16.40 12.41 -5.79
N LYS A 16 -16.83 13.31 -4.89
CA LYS A 16 -16.96 14.76 -5.16
C LYS A 16 -15.62 15.51 -5.14
N ALA A 17 -14.56 14.93 -4.57
CA ALA A 17 -13.25 15.59 -4.56
C ALA A 17 -12.62 15.62 -5.97
N PRO A 18 -11.81 16.63 -6.33
CA PRO A 18 -11.17 16.69 -7.64
C PRO A 18 -10.06 15.65 -7.78
N ASP A 19 -9.92 15.09 -8.97
CA ASP A 19 -8.92 14.09 -9.32
C ASP A 19 -7.54 14.72 -9.58
N PHE A 20 -7.53 15.93 -10.14
CA PHE A 20 -6.33 16.76 -10.27
C PHE A 20 -6.56 18.17 -9.74
N LYS A 21 -5.52 18.78 -9.16
CA LYS A 21 -5.54 20.18 -8.74
C LYS A 21 -4.28 20.91 -9.22
N HIS A 22 -4.45 22.03 -9.91
CA HIS A 22 -3.34 22.87 -10.34
C HIS A 22 -2.67 23.52 -9.12
N LYS A 23 -1.33 23.50 -9.09
CA LYS A 23 -0.52 23.96 -7.95
C LYS A 23 -0.58 25.47 -7.75
N GLU A 24 -0.61 26.24 -8.83
CA GLU A 24 -0.55 27.71 -8.80
C GLU A 24 -1.95 28.36 -8.92
N THR A 25 -2.70 28.02 -9.97
CA THR A 25 -4.03 28.62 -10.25
C THR A 25 -5.16 28.07 -9.39
N GLY A 26 -4.98 26.89 -8.77
CA GLY A 26 -6.03 26.23 -7.98
C GLY A 26 -7.14 25.56 -8.81
N GLU A 27 -7.02 25.56 -10.14
CA GLU A 27 -7.94 24.87 -11.05
C GLU A 27 -8.05 23.38 -10.73
N VAL A 28 -9.21 22.80 -11.01
CA VAL A 28 -9.55 21.43 -10.62
C VAL A 28 -10.12 20.66 -11.80
N LEU A 29 -9.76 19.38 -11.90
CA LEU A 29 -10.27 18.47 -12.93
C LEU A 29 -10.81 17.19 -12.29
N TRP A 30 -11.93 16.71 -12.82
CA TRP A 30 -12.55 15.44 -12.47
C TRP A 30 -12.49 14.47 -13.66
N MET A 31 -12.10 13.23 -13.38
CA MET A 31 -12.05 12.15 -14.37
C MET A 31 -13.44 11.78 -14.89
N THR A 32 -14.49 11.96 -14.08
CA THR A 32 -15.89 11.73 -14.47
C THR A 32 -16.36 12.59 -15.63
N SER A 33 -15.71 13.74 -15.83
CA SER A 33 -16.06 14.72 -16.86
C SER A 33 -15.05 14.73 -18.01
N SER A 34 -14.13 13.75 -18.03
CA SER A 34 -13.06 13.67 -19.03
C SER A 34 -13.44 12.71 -20.17
N PRO A 35 -13.08 13.02 -21.43
CA PRO A 35 -13.26 12.09 -22.55
C PRO A 35 -12.60 10.73 -22.30
N SER A 36 -13.18 9.66 -22.84
CA SER A 36 -12.71 8.28 -22.61
C SER A 36 -11.25 8.04 -23.00
N TRP A 37 -10.74 8.71 -24.05
CA TRP A 37 -9.35 8.59 -24.48
C TRP A 37 -8.34 9.04 -23.42
N VAL A 38 -8.73 9.99 -22.55
CA VAL A 38 -7.89 10.47 -21.45
C VAL A 38 -7.65 9.38 -20.42
N GLN A 39 -8.59 8.44 -20.26
CA GLN A 39 -8.45 7.32 -19.31
C GLN A 39 -7.38 6.33 -19.75
N SER A 40 -7.13 6.21 -21.07
CA SER A 40 -6.15 5.30 -21.66
C SER A 40 -4.73 5.88 -21.73
N GLU A 41 -4.61 7.21 -21.86
CA GLU A 41 -3.34 7.94 -21.96
C GLU A 41 -2.71 8.25 -20.59
N LEU A 42 -3.51 8.28 -19.53
CA LEU A 42 -2.98 8.58 -18.21
C LEU A 42 -2.17 7.40 -17.68
N PRO A 43 -1.07 7.69 -16.94
CA PRO A 43 -0.36 6.63 -16.25
C PRO A 43 -1.35 5.89 -15.34
N PRO A 44 -1.22 4.56 -15.23
CA PRO A 44 -2.07 3.76 -14.38
C PRO A 44 -2.11 4.40 -13.00
N LEU A 45 -3.29 4.34 -12.38
CA LEU A 45 -3.44 4.80 -11.02
C LEU A 45 -2.38 4.07 -10.20
N LYS A 46 -1.42 4.84 -9.69
CA LYS A 46 -0.56 4.41 -8.60
C LYS A 46 -1.48 4.26 -7.42
N ASN A 47 -2.20 3.15 -7.37
CA ASN A 47 -2.88 2.73 -6.17
C ASN A 47 -1.81 2.87 -5.09
N ASN A 48 -2.14 3.44 -3.95
CA ASN A 48 -1.35 3.39 -2.72
C ASN A 48 -1.03 1.95 -2.24
N GLU A 49 -1.21 0.96 -3.10
CA GLU A 49 -0.82 -0.44 -3.01
C GLU A 49 0.38 -0.77 -3.94
N GLU A 50 0.75 0.09 -4.89
CA GLU A 50 2.09 0.07 -5.52
C GLU A 50 3.07 0.78 -4.59
N ARG A 51 3.31 0.13 -3.45
CA ARG A 51 4.65 0.18 -2.85
C ARG A 51 5.60 -0.38 -3.90
N PRO A 52 6.85 0.09 -3.96
CA PRO A 52 7.80 -0.39 -4.96
C PRO A 52 7.78 -1.91 -4.89
N ILE A 53 7.45 -2.55 -6.02
CA ILE A 53 7.80 -3.94 -6.27
C ILE A 53 9.23 -4.04 -5.77
N ILE A 54 9.47 -4.88 -4.77
CA ILE A 54 10.78 -5.00 -4.12
C ILE A 54 11.75 -5.52 -5.17
N ALA A 55 12.28 -4.60 -5.98
CA ALA A 55 13.19 -4.87 -7.09
C ALA A 55 14.61 -5.17 -6.60
N ASN A 56 14.81 -5.18 -5.28
CA ASN A 56 16.11 -5.41 -4.66
C ASN A 56 16.09 -6.53 -3.62
N TRP A 57 15.14 -7.47 -3.69
CA TRP A 57 15.38 -8.78 -3.08
C TRP A 57 16.21 -9.61 -4.07
N PRO A 58 17.47 -9.98 -3.75
CA PRO A 58 18.26 -10.80 -4.66
C PRO A 58 17.58 -12.16 -4.79
N ASN A 59 17.13 -12.50 -6.01
CA ASN A 59 16.39 -13.70 -6.43
C ASN A 59 14.87 -13.69 -6.25
N SER A 60 14.12 -12.92 -7.04
CA SER A 60 12.78 -13.39 -7.41
C SER A 60 12.49 -13.20 -8.90
N VAL A 61 12.31 -14.34 -9.55
CA VAL A 61 12.07 -14.56 -10.97
C VAL A 61 10.74 -13.95 -11.37
N SER A 62 10.73 -13.30 -12.53
CA SER A 62 9.61 -12.62 -13.17
C SER A 62 8.30 -13.45 -13.23
N GLN A 63 7.46 -13.35 -12.20
CA GLN A 63 6.03 -13.62 -12.30
C GLN A 63 5.26 -12.59 -11.45
N PRO A 64 4.17 -11.99 -11.97
CA PRO A 64 3.32 -11.12 -11.17
C PRO A 64 2.63 -11.96 -10.09
N MET A 65 3.17 -11.93 -8.88
CA MET A 65 2.56 -12.59 -7.73
C MET A 65 1.23 -11.92 -7.40
N SER A 66 0.22 -12.74 -7.16
CA SER A 66 -1.10 -12.24 -6.77
C SER A 66 -1.04 -11.59 -5.38
N LYS A 67 -1.90 -10.59 -5.13
CA LYS A 67 -1.97 -9.86 -3.84
C LYS A 67 -2.01 -10.77 -2.58
N PRO A 68 -2.68 -11.95 -2.58
CA PRO A 68 -2.64 -12.87 -1.45
C PRO A 68 -1.25 -13.48 -1.21
N GLN A 69 -0.52 -13.82 -2.28
CA GLN A 69 0.82 -14.43 -2.20
C GLN A 69 1.84 -13.44 -1.62
N ILE A 70 1.82 -12.18 -2.07
CA ILE A 70 2.70 -11.12 -1.55
C ILE A 70 2.47 -10.91 -0.04
N ARG A 71 1.21 -10.97 0.42
CA ARG A 71 0.89 -10.85 1.85
C ARG A 71 1.48 -12.01 2.65
N GLU A 72 1.46 -13.21 2.11
CA GLU A 72 2.02 -14.40 2.74
C GLU A 72 3.54 -14.33 2.88
N GLU A 73 4.24 -13.74 1.90
CA GLU A 73 5.68 -13.49 1.96
C GLU A 73 6.04 -12.52 3.09
N PHE A 74 5.25 -11.47 3.30
CA PHE A 74 5.46 -10.56 4.43
C PHE A 74 5.28 -11.24 5.79
N TRP A 75 4.35 -12.20 5.91
CA TRP A 75 4.22 -13.01 7.13
C TRP A 75 5.44 -13.91 7.35
N LYS A 76 5.97 -14.50 6.28
CA LYS A 76 7.22 -15.29 6.36
C LYS A 76 8.41 -14.41 6.73
N ASP A 77 8.54 -13.24 6.12
CA ASP A 77 9.60 -12.28 6.45
C ASP A 77 9.51 -11.77 7.89
N LEU A 78 8.30 -11.52 8.40
CA LEU A 78 8.09 -11.16 9.81
C LEU A 78 8.65 -12.23 10.76
N ILE A 79 8.42 -13.51 10.46
CA ILE A 79 8.86 -14.62 11.31
C ILE A 79 10.37 -14.87 11.18
N GLN A 80 10.93 -14.75 9.97
CA GLN A 80 12.36 -14.92 9.73
C GLN A 80 13.19 -13.73 10.23
N ASN A 81 12.65 -12.51 10.12
CA ASN A 81 13.34 -11.26 10.39
C ASN A 81 12.54 -10.36 11.35
N PRO A 82 12.13 -10.82 12.55
CA PRO A 82 11.27 -10.04 13.46
C PRO A 82 11.87 -8.69 13.86
N GLY A 83 13.20 -8.57 13.88
CA GLY A 83 13.90 -7.31 14.15
C GLY A 83 13.65 -6.20 13.13
N LYS A 84 13.25 -6.54 11.90
CA LYS A 84 12.88 -5.57 10.84
C LYS A 84 11.44 -5.06 10.98
N TRP A 85 10.68 -5.60 11.93
CA TRP A 85 9.28 -5.27 12.14
C TRP A 85 9.07 -4.62 13.50
N TRP A 86 8.15 -3.66 13.55
CA TRP A 86 7.56 -3.19 14.78
C TRP A 86 6.38 -4.10 15.12
N ASP A 87 6.45 -4.78 16.26
CA ASP A 87 5.30 -5.47 16.85
C ASP A 87 4.50 -4.45 17.67
N ASN A 88 3.34 -4.07 17.15
CA ASN A 88 2.46 -3.10 17.77
C ASN A 88 1.28 -3.78 18.48
N ARG A 89 1.21 -5.12 18.53
CA ARG A 89 0.01 -5.87 18.98
C ARG A 89 -0.49 -5.45 20.36
N SER A 90 0.40 -5.21 21.32
CA SER A 90 0.04 -4.82 22.70
C SER A 90 -0.26 -3.33 22.89
N GLY A 91 0.16 -2.47 21.94
CA GLY A 91 0.09 -1.01 22.07
C GLY A 91 -1.03 -0.32 21.28
N LYS A 92 -1.92 -1.08 20.61
CA LYS A 92 -2.89 -0.49 19.68
C LYS A 92 -4.02 0.24 20.42
N ARG A 93 -3.97 1.57 20.39
CA ARG A 93 -5.09 2.44 20.79
C ARG A 93 -6.27 2.41 19.82
N ASN A 94 -6.07 1.91 18.59
CA ASN A 94 -7.07 1.90 17.53
C ASN A 94 -7.08 0.54 16.83
N ALA A 95 -8.26 -0.08 16.71
CA ALA A 95 -8.45 -1.35 16.00
C ALA A 95 -8.07 -1.27 14.51
N LYS A 96 -8.10 -0.08 13.91
CA LYS A 96 -7.68 0.17 12.52
C LYS A 96 -6.16 0.31 12.36
N ALA A 97 -5.41 0.48 13.44
CA ALA A 97 -3.95 0.50 13.36
C ALA A 97 -3.43 -0.88 12.88
N PRO A 98 -2.23 -0.97 12.31
CA PRO A 98 -1.62 -2.26 11.94
C PRO A 98 -1.05 -2.98 13.17
N ASP A 99 -1.05 -4.31 13.15
CA ASP A 99 -0.43 -5.15 14.19
C ASP A 99 1.08 -5.20 14.04
N PHE A 100 1.56 -5.28 12.80
CA PHE A 100 2.98 -5.21 12.49
C PHE A 100 3.25 -4.15 11.44
N LYS A 101 4.41 -3.49 11.54
CA LYS A 101 4.88 -2.55 10.53
C LYS A 101 6.36 -2.77 10.23
N HIS A 102 6.70 -3.03 8.98
CA HIS A 102 8.10 -3.14 8.55
C HIS A 102 8.78 -1.78 8.70
N LYS A 103 9.99 -1.77 9.26
CA LYS A 103 10.73 -0.55 9.62
C LYS A 103 11.18 0.25 8.40
N GLU A 104 11.63 -0.43 7.34
CA GLU A 104 12.22 0.21 6.16
C GLU A 104 11.19 0.45 5.05
N THR A 105 10.52 -0.61 4.58
CA THR A 105 9.50 -0.52 3.51
C THR A 105 8.18 0.11 3.97
N GLY A 106 7.94 0.15 5.28
CA GLY A 106 6.70 0.63 5.87
C GLY A 106 5.51 -0.31 5.68
N GLU A 107 5.72 -1.54 5.19
CA GLU A 107 4.68 -2.55 4.96
C GLU A 107 3.93 -2.86 6.24
N VAL A 108 2.65 -3.20 6.14
CA VAL A 108 1.76 -3.33 7.29
C VAL A 108 0.99 -4.64 7.26
N LEU A 109 0.92 -5.30 8.41
CA LEU A 109 0.19 -6.55 8.59
C LEU A 109 -0.83 -6.41 9.71
N TRP A 110 -2.00 -7.01 9.48
CA TRP A 110 -3.08 -7.11 10.45
C TRP A 110 -3.31 -8.58 10.78
N MET A 111 -3.37 -8.90 12.07
CA MET A 111 -3.65 -10.24 12.59
C MET A 111 -5.00 -10.76 12.11
N THR A 112 -5.98 -9.87 11.88
CA THR A 112 -7.29 -10.22 11.30
C THR A 112 -7.21 -10.78 9.88
N SER A 113 -6.10 -10.53 9.19
CA SER A 113 -5.81 -11.02 7.84
C SER A 113 -4.65 -12.00 7.81
N SER A 114 -4.25 -12.54 8.97
CA SER A 114 -3.17 -13.51 9.04
C SER A 114 -3.64 -14.88 8.55
N PRO A 115 -2.80 -15.62 7.81
CA PRO A 115 -2.97 -17.05 7.64
C PRO A 115 -3.09 -17.76 9.00
N SER A 116 -3.80 -18.88 9.05
CA SER A 116 -4.01 -19.64 10.27
C SER A 116 -2.71 -20.10 10.92
N TRP A 117 -1.71 -20.47 10.11
CA TRP A 117 -0.41 -20.96 10.59
C TRP A 117 0.41 -19.89 11.33
N VAL A 118 0.25 -18.62 11.00
CA VAL A 118 1.00 -17.50 11.61
C VAL A 118 0.72 -17.38 13.11
N GLN A 119 -0.50 -17.71 13.53
CA GLN A 119 -0.87 -17.60 14.95
C GLN A 119 -0.05 -18.52 15.85
N SER A 120 0.43 -19.66 15.31
CA SER A 120 1.26 -20.62 16.04
C SER A 120 2.74 -20.25 16.05
N GLU A 121 3.21 -19.51 15.03
CA GLU A 121 4.63 -19.16 14.87
C GLU A 121 5.02 -17.84 15.55
N LEU A 122 4.04 -16.97 15.83
CA LEU A 122 4.32 -15.69 16.45
C LEU A 122 4.62 -15.84 17.94
N PRO A 123 5.61 -15.10 18.47
CA PRO A 123 5.90 -15.12 19.89
C PRO A 123 4.68 -14.59 20.68
N PRO A 124 4.50 -15.07 21.92
CA PRO A 124 3.43 -14.61 22.79
C PRO A 124 3.52 -13.10 23.00
N LEU A 125 2.36 -12.48 23.18
CA LEU A 125 2.27 -11.05 23.47
C LEU A 125 3.04 -10.76 24.77
N LYS A 126 3.97 -9.82 24.70
CA LYS A 126 4.67 -9.27 25.86
C LYS A 126 3.90 -8.11 26.47
#